data_AF-K1SM42-F1
#
_entry.id   AF-K1SM42-F1
#
_cell.length_a   1.000
_cell.length_b   1.000
_cell.length_c   1.000
_cell.angle_alpha   90.00
_cell.angle_beta   90.00
_cell.angle_gamma   90.00
#
_symmetry.space_group_name_H-M   'P 1'
#
loop_
_entity.id
_entity.type
_entity.pdbx_description
1 polymer ?
#
loop_
_entity_poly.entity_id
_entity_poly.type
_entity_poly.pdbx_seq_one_letter_code
_entity_poly.pdbx_strand_id
1 'polypeptide(L)' 'MRVYKDKKLTKVVCNNCGKNIKVNNSTIEEGVFFADYKWGYFSKKRWKRRYFLICAKNAMMK' A
#
# COMPACT_ATOMS: atom_id res chain seq x y z
N MET A 1 1.57 2.72 -2.01
CA MET A 1 2.61 2.73 -3.05
C MET A 1 3.97 2.57 -2.39
N ARG A 2 4.88 1.76 -2.94
CA ARG A 2 6.27 1.62 -2.44
C ARG A 2 7.21 2.37 -3.37
N VAL A 3 8.22 3.02 -2.81
CA VAL A 3 9.29 3.68 -3.55
C VAL A 3 10.61 3.06 -3.12
N TYR A 4 11.41 2.70 -4.11
CA TYR A 4 12.72 2.09 -3.92
C TYR A 4 13.79 3.01 -4.48
N LYS A 5 14.93 3.10 -3.79
CA LYS A 5 16.15 3.75 -4.27
C LYS A 5 17.29 2.77 -4.02
N ASP A 6 18.11 2.50 -5.03
CA ASP A 6 19.25 1.56 -4.92
C ASP A 6 18.86 0.19 -4.33
N LYS A 7 17.71 -0.35 -4.76
CA LYS A 7 17.09 -1.61 -4.27
C LYS A 7 16.65 -1.59 -2.80
N LYS A 8 16.80 -0.48 -2.08
CA LYS A 8 16.31 -0.31 -0.70
C LYS A 8 14.94 0.34 -0.69
N LEU A 9 14.06 -0.14 0.18
CA LEU A 9 12.74 0.46 0.38
C LEU A 9 12.93 1.76 1.16
N THR A 10 12.68 2.89 0.51
CA THR A 10 12.89 4.22 1.11
C THR A 10 11.60 4.86 1.59
N LYS A 11 10.48 4.55 0.94
CA LYS A 11 9.20 5.17 1.29
C LYS A 11 8.03 4.26 0.99
N VAL A 12 7.06 4.27 1.88
CA VAL A 12 5.75 3.66 1.68
C VAL A 12 4.69 4.73 1.87
N VAL A 13 3.74 4.81 0.93
CA VAL A 13 2.65 5.80 0.92
C VAL A 13 1.32 5.08 0.99
N CYS A 14 0.43 5.53 1.88
CA CYS A 14 -0.93 5.02 2.00
C CYS A 14 -1.77 5.40 0.77
N ASN A 15 -2.36 4.41 0.10
CA ASN A 15 -3.23 4.60 -1.05
C ASN A 15 -4.57 5.26 -0.69
N ASN A 16 -4.98 5.25 0.58
CA ASN A 16 -6.24 5.85 1.03
C ASN A 16 -6.09 7.33 1.40
N CYS A 17 -5.13 7.65 2.29
CA CYS A 17 -4.98 9.01 2.84
C CYS A 17 -3.70 9.73 2.41
N GLY A 18 -2.83 9.11 1.60
CA GLY A 18 -1.57 9.72 1.17
C GLY A 18 -0.49 9.81 2.26
N LYS A 19 -0.74 9.34 3.49
CA LYS A 19 0.25 9.36 4.59
C LYS A 19 1.52 8.59 4.19
N ASN A 20 2.68 9.18 4.50
CA ASN A 20 3.96 8.48 4.49
C ASN A 20 4.03 7.54 5.70
N ILE A 21 4.11 6.24 5.44
CA ILE A 21 4.30 5.20 6.44
C ILE A 21 5.78 5.15 6.79
N LYS A 22 6.09 5.05 8.09
CA LYS A 22 7.48 5.01 8.56
C LYS A 22 8.19 3.75 8.06
N VAL A 23 9.36 3.96 7.47
CA VAL A 23 10.27 2.92 6.99
C VAL A 23 11.65 3.22 7.55
N ASN A 24 12.25 2.21 8.18
CA ASN A 24 13.61 2.29 8.70
C ASN A 24 14.40 1.08 8.20
N ASN A 25 15.58 1.29 7.61
CA ASN A 25 16.42 0.23 7.03
C ASN A 25 15.66 -0.75 6.12
N SER A 26 14.74 -0.25 5.29
CA SER A 26 13.84 -1.05 4.42
C SER A 26 12.75 -1.87 5.13
N THR A 27 12.62 -1.73 6.45
CA THR A 27 11.58 -2.37 7.26
C THR A 27 10.48 -1.36 7.61
N ILE A 28 9.22 -1.79 7.53
CA ILE A 28 8.07 -0.96 7.89
C ILE A 28 7.89 -1.02 9.41
N GLU A 29 7.90 0.14 10.08
CA GLU A 29 7.79 0.23 11.55
C GLU A 29 6.37 0.51 12.05
N GLU A 30 5.41 0.75 11.16
CA GLU A 30 4.00 0.96 11.50
C GLU A 30 3.12 -0.16 10.93
N GLY A 31 1.98 -0.40 11.58
CA GLY A 31 0.98 -1.31 11.03
C GLY A 31 0.52 -0.86 9.64
N VAL A 32 0.68 -1.74 8.65
CA VAL A 32 0.21 -1.52 7.28
C VAL A 32 -0.60 -2.71 6.81
N PHE A 33 -1.71 -2.45 6.16
CA PHE A 33 -2.49 -3.44 5.44
C PHE A 33 -2.03 -3.48 3.99
N PHE A 34 -1.68 -4.68 3.52
CA PHE A 34 -1.31 -4.94 2.14
C PHE A 34 -2.40 -5.79 1.48
N ALA A 35 -2.91 -5.32 0.34
CA ALA A 35 -3.83 -6.09 -0.48
C ALA A 35 -3.32 -6.18 -1.91
N ASP A 36 -3.17 -7.41 -2.41
CA ASP A 36 -3.11 -7.70 -3.84
C ASP A 36 -4.53 -7.97 -4.31
N TYR A 37 -5.08 -7.04 -5.09
CA TYR A 37 -6.46 -7.14 -5.56
C TYR A 37 -6.50 -7.18 -7.08
N LYS A 38 -7.14 -8.22 -7.61
CA LYS A 38 -7.45 -8.37 -9.02
C LYS A 38 -8.89 -7.94 -9.27
N TRP A 39 -9.08 -6.91 -10.09
CA TRP A 39 -10.39 -6.42 -10.47
C TRP A 39 -11.16 -7.49 -11.27
N GLY A 40 -12.37 -7.80 -10.81
CA GLY A 40 -13.26 -8.75 -11.46
C GLY A 40 -13.89 -8.21 -12.76
N TYR A 41 -14.65 -9.07 -13.43
CA TYR A 41 -15.30 -8.79 -14.71
C TYR A 41 -16.21 -7.54 -14.68
N PHE A 42 -16.93 -7.33 -13.59
CA PHE A 42 -17.87 -6.22 -13.38
C PHE A 42 -17.20 -4.90 -13.00
N SER A 43 -15.91 -4.90 -12.76
CA SER A 43 -15.18 -3.67 -12.47
C SER A 43 -14.92 -2.92 -13.78
N LYS A 44 -15.16 -1.60 -13.82
CA LYS A 44 -14.72 -0.71 -14.94
C LYS A 44 -13.19 -0.77 -15.23
N LYS A 45 -12.44 -1.51 -14.40
CA LYS A 45 -11.00 -1.77 -14.48
C LYS A 45 -10.73 -3.26 -14.77
N ARG A 46 -11.43 -3.83 -15.75
CA ARG A 46 -11.39 -5.25 -16.14
C ARG A 46 -9.98 -5.84 -16.05
N TRP A 47 -9.85 -6.93 -15.27
CA TRP A 47 -8.67 -7.78 -15.15
C TRP A 47 -7.38 -7.11 -14.69
N LYS A 48 -7.42 -5.83 -14.29
CA LYS A 48 -6.25 -5.16 -13.74
C LYS A 48 -5.93 -5.73 -12.36
N ARG A 49 -4.67 -6.03 -12.12
CA ARG A 49 -4.16 -6.32 -10.78
C ARG A 49 -3.64 -5.02 -10.18
N ARG A 50 -3.91 -4.78 -8.90
CA ARG A 50 -3.45 -3.58 -8.21
C ARG A 50 -3.06 -3.92 -6.77
N TYR A 51 -1.93 -3.36 -6.37
CA TYR A 51 -1.44 -3.42 -5.00
C TYR A 51 -1.91 -2.20 -4.22
N PHE A 52 -2.51 -2.43 -3.07
CA PHE A 52 -2.92 -1.41 -2.13
C PHE A 52 -2.11 -1.52 -0.85
N LEU A 53 -1.66 -0.37 -0.36
CA LEU A 53 -1.02 -0.21 0.93
C LEU A 53 -1.85 0.80 1.71
N ILE A 54 -2.41 0.38 2.84
CA ILE A 54 -3.29 1.20 3.66
C ILE A 54 -2.73 1.24 5.08
N CYS A 55 -2.64 2.41 5.70
CA CYS A 55 -2.20 2.50 7.10
C CYS A 55 -3.21 1.82 8.03
N ALA A 56 -2.73 1.17 9.10
CA ALA A 56 -3.59 0.43 10.03
C ALA A 56 -4.76 1.26 10.57
N LYS A 57 -4.52 2.54 10.89
CA LYS A 57 -5.57 3.46 11.34
C LYS A 57 -6.80 3.46 10.43
N ASN A 58 -6.61 3.56 9.11
CA ASN A 58 -7.73 3.60 8.16
C ASN A 58 -8.27 2.21 7.80
N ALA A 59 -7.46 1.16 7.94
CA ALA A 59 -7.90 -0.20 7.67
C ALA A 59 -8.80 -0.76 8.80
N MET A 60 -8.65 -0.25 10.02
CA MET A 60 -9.35 -0.73 11.21
C MET A 60 -10.55 0.14 11.62
N MET A 61 -10.81 1.24 10.93
CA MET A 61 -12.00 2.05 11.16
C MET A 61 -13.22 1.33 10.57
N LYS A 62 -14.10 0.84 11.45
CA LYS A 62 -15.44 0.36 11.14
C LYS A 62 -16.36 1.53 10.80
#